data_AF-A0A1F7ZMM1-F1
#
_entry.id   AF-A0A1F7ZMM1-F1
#
_cell.length_a   1.000
_cell.length_b   1.000
_cell.length_c   1.000
_cell.angle_alpha   90.00
_cell.angle_beta   90.00
_cell.angle_gamma   90.00
#
_symmetry.space_group_name_H-M   'P 1'
#
loop_
_entity.id
_entity.type
_entity.pdbx_description
1 polymer ?
#
loop_
_entity_poly.entity_id
_entity_poly.type
_entity_poly.pdbx_seq_one_letter_code
_entity_poly.pdbx_strand_id
1 'polypeptide(L)'
;MSVGDIADFTVMRSKRSIGILDESNTDILTSNACRRYSATLKALHASNQLLESRAQKLNNNLVGLELDVMRVQRHIASHGELLMTWQADILTRLVEVVYKRSGWKMPGGITASSHEGMDEPKVTLMYRTAARKIKKETLRRNFGLSVQYYLALQRYDEIVCFRSMNRTRSECTFARWLMSQKETHGRIGLFKFWARLFPLCYGRTVKETSEMF
;
A
#
# COMPACT_ATOMS: atom_id res chain seq x y z
N MET A 1 82.31 -14.67 40.95
CA MET A 1 83.78 -14.67 40.90
C MET A 1 84.23 -15.81 39.99
N SER A 2 85.21 -15.53 39.13
CA SER A 2 86.10 -16.46 38.39
C SER A 2 85.44 -17.40 37.37
N VAL A 3 85.74 -17.42 36.08
CA VAL A 3 87.03 -17.46 35.32
C VAL A 3 87.90 -18.66 35.71
N GLY A 4 88.12 -19.54 34.72
CA GLY A 4 88.96 -20.75 34.70
C GLY A 4 88.14 -21.93 34.15
N ASP A 5 88.52 -22.72 33.16
CA ASP A 5 89.75 -22.85 32.38
C ASP A 5 89.46 -23.63 31.08
N ILE A 6 90.00 -23.12 29.98
CA ILE A 6 90.89 -23.80 29.03
C ILE A 6 90.68 -25.32 28.80
N ALA A 7 90.17 -25.59 27.60
CA ALA A 7 90.53 -26.63 26.62
C ALA A 7 91.15 -27.95 27.11
N ASP A 8 90.51 -29.08 26.75
CA ASP A 8 91.11 -29.95 25.73
C ASP A 8 90.16 -31.01 25.13
N PHE A 9 90.41 -31.35 23.86
CA PHE A 9 89.94 -32.48 23.04
C PHE A 9 88.42 -32.78 22.99
N THR A 10 87.74 -32.76 21.83
CA THR A 10 87.99 -33.69 20.73
C THR A 10 87.21 -33.22 19.49
N VAL A 11 87.90 -33.10 18.36
CA VAL A 11 87.32 -32.81 17.05
C VAL A 11 86.56 -34.04 16.55
N MET A 12 85.23 -34.05 16.71
CA MET A 12 84.34 -34.90 15.90
C MET A 12 83.81 -34.06 14.75
N ARG A 13 84.51 -34.18 13.62
CA ARG A 13 84.21 -33.53 12.35
C ARG A 13 82.92 -34.12 11.75
N SER A 14 81.76 -33.63 12.20
CA SER A 14 80.50 -33.86 11.50
C SER A 14 80.54 -33.06 10.19
N LYS A 15 80.90 -33.73 9.09
CA LYS A 15 80.73 -33.23 7.73
C LYS A 15 79.23 -33.04 7.47
N ARG A 16 78.67 -31.88 7.85
CA ARG A 16 77.49 -31.35 7.17
C ARG A 16 78.00 -30.85 5.82
N SER A 17 77.82 -31.69 4.82
CA SER A 17 77.91 -31.29 3.43
C SER A 17 77.01 -30.08 3.24
N ILE A 18 77.62 -28.92 2.98
CA ILE A 18 76.94 -27.79 2.33
C ILE A 18 76.77 -28.26 0.87
N GLY A 19 75.77 -29.10 0.67
CA GLY A 19 75.27 -29.46 -0.64
C GLY A 19 74.35 -28.34 -1.10
N ILE A 20 74.87 -27.52 -2.00
CA ILE A 20 74.19 -26.78 -3.08
C ILE A 20 72.69 -26.56 -2.82
N LEU A 21 72.33 -25.30 -2.55
CA LEU A 21 70.93 -24.86 -2.58
C LEU A 21 70.29 -25.36 -3.88
N ASP A 22 69.27 -26.18 -3.74
CA ASP A 22 68.52 -26.77 -4.85
C ASP A 22 67.62 -25.68 -5.47
N GLU A 23 68.22 -24.88 -6.34
CA GLU A 23 67.56 -23.83 -7.14
C GLU A 23 66.35 -24.40 -7.90
N SER A 24 66.41 -25.68 -8.33
CA SER A 24 65.33 -26.32 -9.06
C SER A 24 64.07 -26.56 -8.21
N ASN A 25 64.24 -26.96 -6.94
CA ASN A 25 63.11 -27.16 -6.03
C ASN A 25 62.51 -25.85 -5.51
N THR A 26 63.32 -24.79 -5.40
CA THR A 26 62.86 -23.45 -5.02
C THR A 26 62.10 -22.76 -6.17
N ASP A 27 62.50 -22.97 -7.42
CA ASP A 27 61.79 -22.49 -8.62
C ASP A 27 60.44 -23.20 -8.82
N ILE A 28 60.35 -24.50 -8.53
CA ILE A 28 59.09 -25.25 -8.63
C ILE A 28 58.09 -24.82 -7.54
N LEU A 29 58.57 -24.57 -6.30
CA LEU A 29 57.74 -24.09 -5.19
C LEU A 29 57.22 -22.67 -5.44
N THR A 30 58.07 -21.77 -5.92
CA THR A 30 57.69 -20.38 -6.25
C THR A 30 56.76 -20.32 -7.46
N SER A 31 56.99 -21.13 -8.51
CA SER A 31 56.09 -21.27 -9.67
C SER A 31 54.70 -21.77 -9.27
N ASN A 32 54.63 -22.75 -8.36
CA ASN A 32 53.36 -23.25 -7.82
C ASN A 32 52.64 -22.21 -6.94
N ALA A 33 53.37 -21.45 -6.12
CA ALA A 33 52.81 -20.36 -5.33
C ALA A 33 52.26 -19.23 -6.24
N CYS A 34 52.99 -18.84 -7.28
CA CYS A 34 52.55 -17.87 -8.28
C CYS A 34 51.32 -18.34 -9.06
N ARG A 35 51.25 -19.63 -9.45
CA ARG A 35 50.06 -20.21 -10.10
C ARG A 35 48.84 -20.19 -9.17
N ARG A 36 49.02 -20.56 -7.89
CA ARG A 36 47.94 -20.52 -6.90
C ARG A 36 47.46 -19.09 -6.66
N TYR A 37 48.38 -18.15 -6.47
CA TYR A 37 48.06 -16.73 -6.33
C TYR A 37 47.29 -16.18 -7.55
N SER A 38 47.76 -16.49 -8.77
CA SER A 38 47.08 -16.11 -10.01
C SER A 38 45.69 -16.72 -10.12
N ALA A 39 45.51 -17.99 -9.73
CA ALA A 39 44.22 -18.66 -9.71
C ALA A 39 43.26 -18.02 -8.69
N THR A 40 43.73 -17.71 -7.48
CA THR A 40 42.96 -16.99 -6.45
C THR A 40 42.57 -15.59 -6.92
N LEU A 41 43.48 -14.87 -7.57
CA LEU A 41 43.21 -13.53 -8.11
C LEU A 41 42.15 -13.58 -9.21
N LYS A 42 42.20 -14.56 -10.11
CA LYS A 42 41.18 -14.79 -11.14
C LYS A 42 39.82 -15.14 -10.53
N ALA A 43 39.79 -16.01 -9.51
CA ALA A 43 38.57 -16.36 -8.80
C ALA A 43 37.96 -15.16 -8.07
N LEU A 44 38.80 -14.32 -7.44
CA LEU A 44 38.37 -13.09 -6.79
C LEU A 44 37.79 -12.10 -7.80
N HIS A 45 38.44 -11.93 -8.95
CA HIS A 45 37.95 -11.05 -10.02
C HIS A 45 36.59 -11.52 -10.57
N ALA A 46 36.44 -12.82 -10.82
CA ALA A 46 35.17 -13.40 -11.24
C ALA A 46 34.07 -13.24 -10.17
N SER A 47 34.43 -13.37 -8.90
CA SER A 47 33.52 -13.14 -7.77
C SER A 47 33.06 -11.70 -7.69
N ASN A 48 33.96 -10.73 -7.85
CA ASN A 48 33.64 -9.31 -7.87
C ASN A 48 32.71 -8.95 -9.04
N GLN A 49 32.99 -9.45 -10.24
CA GLN A 49 32.11 -9.25 -11.40
C GLN A 49 30.70 -9.81 -11.17
N LEU A 50 30.61 -10.99 -10.53
CA LEU A 50 29.31 -11.56 -10.19
C LEU A 50 28.57 -10.70 -9.15
N LEU A 51 29.27 -10.18 -8.14
CA LEU A 51 28.68 -9.28 -7.14
C LEU A 51 28.18 -7.98 -7.77
N GLU A 52 28.97 -7.36 -8.66
CA GLU A 52 28.56 -6.18 -9.42
C GLU A 52 27.30 -6.45 -10.25
N SER A 53 27.25 -7.58 -10.96
CA SER A 53 26.06 -7.94 -11.75
C SER A 53 24.80 -8.13 -10.87
N ARG A 54 24.96 -8.69 -9.67
CA ARG A 54 23.86 -8.87 -8.71
C ARG A 54 23.43 -7.55 -8.09
N ALA A 55 24.37 -6.69 -7.74
CA ALA A 55 24.10 -5.35 -7.24
C ALA A 55 23.34 -4.53 -8.28
N GLN A 56 23.75 -4.58 -9.55
CA GLN A 56 23.04 -3.92 -10.64
C GLN A 56 21.61 -4.45 -10.82
N LYS A 57 21.42 -5.77 -10.75
CA LYS A 57 20.09 -6.39 -10.83
C LYS A 57 19.20 -5.98 -9.67
N LEU A 58 19.74 -5.94 -8.45
CA LEU A 58 19.02 -5.47 -7.26
C LEU A 58 18.62 -3.99 -7.41
N ASN A 59 19.53 -3.15 -7.90
CA ASN A 59 19.25 -1.74 -8.13
C ASN A 59 18.12 -1.54 -9.16
N ASN A 60 18.17 -2.26 -10.29
CA ASN A 60 17.10 -2.21 -11.29
C ASN A 60 15.75 -2.66 -10.72
N ASN A 61 15.75 -3.73 -9.91
CA ASN A 61 14.55 -4.20 -9.23
C ASN A 61 14.01 -3.19 -8.22
N LEU A 62 14.89 -2.50 -7.49
CA LEU A 62 14.52 -1.46 -6.52
C LEU A 62 13.86 -0.27 -7.22
N VAL A 63 14.43 0.22 -8.33
CA VAL A 63 13.83 1.27 -9.16
C VAL A 63 12.46 0.83 -9.70
N GLY A 64 12.34 -0.41 -10.16
CA GLY A 64 11.05 -0.97 -10.60
C GLY A 64 10.00 -0.98 -9.48
N LEU A 65 10.40 -1.42 -8.28
CA LEU A 65 9.52 -1.46 -7.11
C LEU A 65 9.09 -0.07 -6.66
N GLU A 66 9.99 0.93 -6.68
CA GLU A 66 9.66 2.32 -6.36
C GLU A 66 8.59 2.88 -7.32
N LEU A 67 8.73 2.62 -8.62
CA LEU A 67 7.74 3.03 -9.61
C LEU A 67 6.36 2.38 -9.38
N ASP A 68 6.35 1.09 -9.03
CA ASP A 68 5.13 0.38 -8.70
C ASP A 68 4.47 0.92 -7.42
N VAL A 69 5.26 1.22 -6.39
CA VAL A 69 4.78 1.87 -5.16
C VAL A 69 4.17 3.24 -5.48
N MET A 70 4.84 4.07 -6.28
CA MET A 70 4.31 5.38 -6.71
C MET A 70 3.00 5.23 -7.49
N ARG A 71 2.90 4.22 -8.36
CA ARG A 71 1.67 3.95 -9.13
C ARG A 71 0.52 3.56 -8.22
N VAL A 72 0.77 2.67 -7.25
CA VAL A 72 -0.23 2.24 -6.27
C VAL A 72 -0.64 3.40 -5.37
N GLN A 73 0.31 4.21 -4.87
CA GLN A 73 0.03 5.40 -4.08
C GLN A 73 -0.84 6.41 -4.85
N ARG A 74 -0.54 6.65 -6.12
CA ARG A 74 -1.35 7.53 -6.98
C ARG A 74 -2.75 6.98 -7.21
N HIS A 75 -2.89 5.67 -7.39
CA HIS A 75 -4.19 5.02 -7.50
C HIS A 75 -4.98 5.13 -6.18
N ILE A 76 -4.33 4.94 -5.03
CA ILE A 76 -4.96 5.06 -3.71
C ILE A 76 -5.37 6.51 -3.43
N ALA A 77 -4.53 7.50 -3.73
CA ALA A 77 -4.86 8.90 -3.55
C ALA A 77 -6.05 9.32 -4.45
N SER A 78 -5.97 9.00 -5.75
CA SER A 78 -7.02 9.39 -6.71
C SER A 78 -8.36 8.69 -6.49
N HIS A 79 -8.37 7.40 -6.15
CA HIS A 79 -9.61 6.64 -5.99
C HIS A 79 -10.08 6.57 -4.53
N GLY A 80 -9.19 6.68 -3.56
CA GLY A 80 -9.51 6.63 -2.14
C GLY A 80 -10.28 7.86 -1.68
N GLU A 81 -9.77 9.06 -1.97
CA GLU A 81 -10.48 10.32 -1.66
C GLU A 81 -11.81 10.41 -2.40
N LEU A 82 -11.82 9.95 -3.65
CA LEU A 82 -13.02 9.93 -4.49
C LEU A 82 -14.06 8.92 -3.99
N LEU A 83 -13.62 7.75 -3.51
CA LEU A 83 -14.52 6.76 -2.90
C LEU A 83 -15.12 7.28 -1.59
N MET A 84 -14.33 7.94 -0.74
CA MET A 84 -14.83 8.56 0.49
C MET A 84 -15.88 9.62 0.18
N THR A 85 -15.64 10.43 -0.85
CA THR A 85 -16.59 11.43 -1.37
C THR A 85 -17.89 10.77 -1.85
N TRP A 86 -17.80 9.75 -2.70
CA TRP A 86 -18.97 9.03 -3.22
C TRP A 86 -19.81 8.36 -2.12
N GLN A 87 -19.14 7.73 -1.15
CA GLN A 87 -19.79 7.11 0.00
C GLN A 87 -20.46 8.16 0.89
N ALA A 88 -19.79 9.29 1.13
CA ALA A 88 -20.37 10.40 1.87
C ALA A 88 -21.62 10.93 1.15
N ASP A 89 -21.57 11.13 -0.15
CA ASP A 89 -22.69 11.71 -0.91
C ASP A 89 -23.92 10.78 -0.93
N ILE A 90 -23.73 9.48 -1.20
CA ILE A 90 -24.85 8.53 -1.22
C ILE A 90 -25.46 8.33 0.17
N LEU A 91 -24.66 8.32 1.24
CA LEU A 91 -25.17 8.23 2.61
C LEU A 91 -25.85 9.53 3.04
N THR A 92 -25.34 10.69 2.63
CA THR A 92 -26.03 11.97 2.79
C THR A 92 -27.41 11.89 2.15
N ARG A 93 -27.48 11.40 0.91
CA ARG A 93 -28.74 11.27 0.19
C ARG A 93 -29.68 10.29 0.85
N LEU A 94 -29.17 9.19 1.40
CA LEU A 94 -29.96 8.25 2.18
C LEU A 94 -30.59 8.94 3.41
N VAL A 95 -29.84 9.76 4.15
CA VAL A 95 -30.38 10.54 5.28
C VAL A 95 -31.51 11.44 4.81
N GLU A 96 -31.31 12.20 3.71
CA GLU A 96 -32.34 13.09 3.16
C GLU A 96 -33.61 12.34 2.80
N VAL A 97 -33.48 11.19 2.13
CA VAL A 97 -34.61 10.35 1.72
C VAL A 97 -35.33 9.77 2.94
N VAL A 98 -34.60 9.33 3.96
CA VAL A 98 -35.18 8.80 5.20
C VAL A 98 -36.01 9.87 5.91
N TYR A 99 -35.45 11.07 6.07
CA TYR A 99 -36.16 12.19 6.70
C TYR A 99 -37.37 12.63 5.88
N LYS A 100 -37.22 12.78 4.56
CA LYS A 100 -38.31 13.19 3.66
C LYS A 100 -39.46 12.19 3.68
N ARG A 101 -39.20 10.88 3.54
CA ARG A 101 -40.26 9.86 3.51
C ARG A 101 -40.88 9.60 4.89
N SER A 102 -40.15 9.87 5.97
CA SER A 102 -40.69 9.74 7.34
C SER A 102 -41.43 11.00 7.80
N GLY A 103 -41.46 12.07 6.99
CA GLY A 103 -42.05 13.36 7.39
C GLY A 103 -41.29 14.06 8.51
N TRP A 104 -40.02 13.71 8.72
CA TRP A 104 -39.19 14.27 9.79
C TRP A 104 -38.50 15.55 9.33
N LYS A 105 -38.34 16.50 10.25
CA LYS A 105 -37.49 17.69 10.03
C LYS A 105 -36.06 17.37 10.43
N MET A 106 -35.08 17.87 9.66
CA MET A 106 -33.66 17.71 10.03
C MET A 106 -33.38 18.43 11.36
N PRO A 107 -32.33 18.03 12.10
CA PRO A 107 -31.88 18.79 13.26
C PRO A 107 -31.70 20.27 12.90
N GLY A 108 -32.32 21.17 13.68
CA GLY A 108 -32.42 22.60 13.32
C GLY A 108 -33.75 23.01 12.70
N GLY A 109 -34.68 22.07 12.46
CA GLY A 109 -36.03 22.37 11.96
C GLY A 109 -36.11 22.65 10.45
N ILE A 110 -34.98 22.51 9.75
CA ILE A 110 -34.80 22.82 8.33
C ILE A 110 -35.19 21.59 7.49
N THR A 111 -35.71 21.79 6.29
CA THR A 111 -35.94 20.72 5.32
C THR A 111 -34.64 20.38 4.59
N ALA A 112 -34.49 19.14 4.13
CA ALA A 112 -33.28 18.64 3.45
C ALA A 112 -32.83 19.46 2.22
N SER A 113 -33.71 20.32 1.68
CA SER A 113 -33.45 21.20 0.53
C SER A 113 -33.15 22.66 0.90
N SER A 114 -33.25 23.04 2.17
CA SER A 114 -33.21 24.45 2.61
C SER A 114 -31.90 24.82 3.32
N HIS A 115 -30.79 24.17 2.93
CA HIS A 115 -29.46 24.43 3.50
C HIS A 115 -28.63 25.42 2.67
N GLU A 116 -29.18 25.98 1.59
CA GLU A 116 -28.54 27.03 0.79
C GLU A 116 -28.24 28.25 1.68
N GLY A 117 -26.95 28.60 1.81
CA GLY A 117 -26.47 29.71 2.63
C GLY A 117 -26.08 29.36 4.07
N MET A 118 -26.17 28.10 4.49
CA MET A 118 -25.59 27.67 5.77
C MET A 118 -24.07 27.44 5.67
N ASP A 119 -23.35 27.76 6.75
CA ASP A 119 -21.93 27.47 6.90
C ASP A 119 -21.66 25.95 6.86
N GLU A 120 -20.66 25.52 6.10
CA GLU A 120 -20.35 24.11 5.85
C GLU A 120 -20.13 23.27 7.12
N PRO A 121 -19.44 23.74 8.20
CA PRO A 121 -19.38 23.02 9.46
C PRO A 121 -20.75 22.84 10.13
N LYS A 122 -21.68 23.79 10.00
CA LYS A 122 -23.05 23.65 10.53
C LYS A 122 -23.83 22.60 9.74
N VAL A 123 -23.73 22.62 8.41
CA VAL A 123 -24.32 21.59 7.54
C VAL A 123 -23.78 20.21 7.90
N THR A 124 -22.47 20.10 8.06
CA THR A 124 -21.77 18.86 8.48
C THR A 124 -22.29 18.34 9.82
N LEU A 125 -22.37 19.19 10.84
CA LEU A 125 -22.87 18.81 12.17
C LEU A 125 -24.33 18.36 12.12
N MET A 126 -25.17 19.04 11.33
CA MET A 126 -26.58 18.70 11.16
C MET A 126 -26.74 17.30 10.55
N TYR A 127 -26.07 17.00 9.43
CA TYR A 127 -26.15 15.67 8.81
C TYR A 127 -25.57 14.57 9.71
N ARG A 128 -24.47 14.84 10.43
CA ARG A 128 -23.91 13.92 11.43
C ARG A 128 -24.95 13.58 12.51
N THR A 129 -25.62 14.60 13.04
CA THR A 129 -26.64 14.43 14.09
C THR A 129 -27.87 13.70 13.54
N ALA A 130 -28.27 14.01 12.30
CA ALA A 130 -29.40 13.37 11.64
C ALA A 130 -29.15 11.87 11.41
N ALA A 131 -27.96 11.51 10.90
CA ALA A 131 -27.55 10.13 10.69
C ALA A 131 -27.61 9.30 11.98
N ARG A 132 -27.11 9.85 13.10
CA ARG A 132 -27.14 9.18 14.42
C ARG A 132 -28.56 8.96 14.96
N LYS A 133 -29.52 9.81 14.61
CA LYS A 133 -30.93 9.67 15.06
C LYS A 133 -31.68 8.57 14.31
N ILE A 134 -31.21 8.14 13.15
CA ILE A 134 -31.87 7.09 12.36
C ILE A 134 -31.63 5.74 13.03
N LYS A 135 -32.74 5.10 13.43
CA LYS A 135 -32.71 3.78 14.07
C LYS A 135 -32.61 2.66 13.03
N LYS A 136 -31.99 1.55 13.42
CA LYS A 136 -31.90 0.31 12.63
C LYS A 136 -33.28 -0.18 12.18
N GLU A 137 -34.27 -0.09 13.06
CA GLU A 137 -35.64 -0.52 12.81
C GLU A 137 -36.30 0.31 11.72
N THR A 138 -36.01 1.62 11.66
CA THR A 138 -36.51 2.53 10.62
C THR A 138 -36.02 2.10 9.24
N LEU A 139 -34.72 1.82 9.10
CA LEU A 139 -34.14 1.37 7.83
C LEU A 139 -34.69 0.00 7.39
N ARG A 140 -34.85 -0.92 8.33
CA ARG A 140 -35.37 -2.27 8.04
C ARG A 140 -36.86 -2.25 7.67
N ARG A 141 -37.71 -1.60 8.48
CA ARG A 141 -39.17 -1.64 8.30
C ARG A 141 -39.66 -0.75 7.15
N ASN A 142 -39.09 0.45 7.03
CA ASN A 142 -39.62 1.45 6.09
C ASN A 142 -38.89 1.46 4.74
N PHE A 143 -37.65 0.96 4.70
CA PHE A 143 -36.80 1.01 3.49
C PHE A 143 -36.32 -0.38 3.03
N GLY A 144 -36.62 -1.44 3.78
CA GLY A 144 -36.19 -2.81 3.45
C GLY A 144 -34.67 -2.97 3.41
N LEU A 145 -33.93 -2.12 4.12
CA LEU A 145 -32.48 -2.13 4.14
C LEU A 145 -31.97 -3.07 5.24
N SER A 146 -30.91 -3.83 4.91
CA SER A 146 -30.25 -4.73 5.87
C SER A 146 -29.50 -3.96 6.96
N VAL A 147 -29.07 -4.68 8.00
CA VAL A 147 -28.31 -4.12 9.13
C VAL A 147 -27.00 -3.46 8.68
N GLN A 148 -26.42 -3.90 7.55
CA GLN A 148 -25.17 -3.35 7.04
C GLN A 148 -25.30 -1.87 6.66
N TYR A 149 -26.47 -1.43 6.18
CA TYR A 149 -26.71 -0.01 5.87
C TYR A 149 -26.80 0.85 7.13
N TYR A 150 -27.33 0.30 8.22
CA TYR A 150 -27.31 0.97 9.51
C TYR A 150 -25.87 1.15 10.00
N LEU A 151 -25.03 0.11 9.91
CA LEU A 151 -23.61 0.20 10.31
C LEU A 151 -22.85 1.21 9.44
N ALA A 152 -23.07 1.21 8.13
CA ALA A 152 -22.50 2.21 7.23
C ALA A 152 -22.93 3.64 7.62
N LEU A 153 -24.19 3.82 8.02
CA LEU A 153 -24.71 5.10 8.47
C LEU A 153 -24.12 5.54 9.82
N GLN A 154 -23.82 4.60 10.73
CA GLN A 154 -23.13 4.94 11.98
C GLN A 154 -21.70 5.42 11.75
N ARG A 155 -21.02 4.89 10.72
CA ARG A 155 -19.67 5.32 10.30
C ARG A 155 -19.66 6.54 9.40
N TYR A 156 -20.83 7.08 9.05
CA TYR A 156 -20.92 8.26 8.20
C TYR A 156 -20.25 9.50 8.81
N ASP A 157 -20.13 9.57 10.13
CA ASP A 157 -19.49 10.69 10.81
C ASP A 157 -17.98 10.80 10.56
N GLU A 158 -17.33 9.69 10.20
CA GLU A 158 -15.94 9.61 9.74
C GLU A 158 -15.76 10.28 8.37
N ILE A 159 -16.80 10.24 7.52
CA ILE A 159 -16.69 10.60 6.10
C ILE A 159 -17.52 11.81 5.67
N VAL A 160 -18.39 12.33 6.56
CA VAL A 160 -19.31 13.45 6.27
C VAL A 160 -18.61 14.73 5.80
N CYS A 161 -17.34 14.93 6.13
CA CYS A 161 -16.56 16.08 5.70
C CYS A 161 -16.10 16.00 4.23
N PHE A 162 -16.17 14.83 3.59
CA PHE A 162 -15.75 14.63 2.20
C PHE A 162 -16.87 14.84 1.19
N ARG A 163 -18.02 15.39 1.59
CA ARG A 163 -19.14 15.59 0.66
C ARG A 163 -18.75 16.50 -0.50
N SER A 164 -19.23 16.15 -1.70
CA SER A 164 -19.03 16.96 -2.89
C SER A 164 -20.05 18.10 -2.95
N MET A 165 -19.61 19.28 -3.39
CA MET A 165 -20.53 20.36 -3.78
C MET A 165 -21.33 20.02 -5.05
N ASN A 166 -20.82 19.13 -5.90
CA ASN A 166 -21.46 18.73 -7.15
C ASN A 166 -21.98 17.29 -7.08
N ARG A 167 -23.22 17.15 -6.58
CA ARG A 167 -23.88 15.86 -6.31
C ARG A 167 -24.10 15.02 -7.57
N THR A 168 -24.51 15.65 -8.68
CA THR A 168 -24.80 14.95 -9.95
C THR A 168 -23.54 14.38 -10.59
N ARG A 169 -22.42 15.12 -10.56
CA ARG A 169 -21.12 14.62 -11.04
C ARG A 169 -20.62 13.46 -10.17
N SER A 170 -20.76 13.57 -8.86
CA SER A 170 -20.39 12.53 -7.89
C SER A 170 -21.20 11.24 -8.11
N GLU A 171 -22.51 11.36 -8.29
CA GLU A 171 -23.42 10.25 -8.60
C GLU A 171 -23.00 9.48 -9.86
N CYS A 172 -22.78 10.18 -10.98
CA CYS A 172 -22.46 9.54 -12.26
C CYS A 172 -21.08 8.86 -12.24
N THR A 173 -20.10 9.51 -11.62
CA THR A 173 -18.74 8.95 -11.48
C THR A 173 -18.73 7.72 -10.57
N PHE A 174 -19.52 7.74 -9.48
CA PHE A 174 -19.69 6.58 -8.61
C PHE A 174 -20.38 5.42 -9.32
N ALA A 175 -21.41 5.70 -10.12
CA ALA A 175 -22.11 4.68 -10.90
C ALA A 175 -21.18 3.96 -11.88
N ARG A 176 -20.37 4.72 -12.63
CA ARG A 176 -19.37 4.16 -13.54
C ARG A 176 -18.33 3.31 -12.81
N TRP A 177 -17.84 3.79 -11.67
CA TRP A 177 -16.90 3.02 -10.85
C TRP A 177 -17.53 1.70 -10.36
N LEU A 178 -18.76 1.73 -9.85
CA LEU A 178 -19.47 0.52 -9.41
C LEU A 178 -19.66 -0.49 -10.55
N MET A 179 -19.96 -0.03 -11.76
CA MET A 179 -20.07 -0.90 -12.93
C MET A 179 -18.74 -1.57 -13.27
N SER A 180 -17.62 -0.85 -13.20
CA SER A 180 -16.28 -1.45 -13.33
C SER A 180 -15.97 -2.47 -12.23
N GLN A 181 -16.43 -2.23 -10.99
CA GLN A 181 -16.27 -3.20 -9.90
C GLN A 181 -17.15 -4.45 -10.07
N LYS A 182 -18.30 -4.35 -10.76
CA LYS A 182 -19.19 -5.49 -11.04
C LYS A 182 -18.50 -6.54 -11.91
N GLU A 183 -17.69 -6.10 -12.87
CA GLU A 183 -16.93 -6.97 -13.77
C GLU A 183 -15.83 -7.74 -13.00
N THR A 184 -15.31 -7.14 -11.93
CA THR A 184 -14.32 -7.77 -11.05
C THR A 184 -14.99 -8.69 -10.01
N HIS A 185 -14.95 -10.01 -10.23
CA HIS A 185 -15.69 -11.00 -9.42
C HIS A 185 -15.46 -10.90 -7.90
N GLY A 186 -14.27 -10.48 -7.45
CA GLY A 186 -13.94 -10.32 -6.02
C GLY A 186 -14.68 -9.19 -5.30
N ARG A 187 -15.34 -8.26 -6.01
CA ARG A 187 -15.98 -7.07 -5.42
C ARG A 187 -17.49 -6.99 -5.67
N ILE A 188 -18.10 -8.09 -6.09
CA ILE A 188 -19.54 -8.16 -6.39
C ILE A 188 -20.42 -7.85 -5.16
N GLY A 189 -19.95 -8.15 -3.95
CA GLY A 189 -20.64 -7.82 -2.71
C GLY A 189 -20.76 -6.31 -2.48
N LEU A 190 -19.67 -5.57 -2.77
CA LEU A 190 -19.63 -4.11 -2.67
C LEU A 190 -20.56 -3.47 -3.72
N PHE A 191 -20.55 -4.01 -4.94
CA PHE A 191 -21.51 -3.61 -5.97
C PHE A 191 -22.95 -3.79 -5.49
N LYS A 192 -23.33 -5.00 -5.04
CA LYS A 192 -24.69 -5.28 -4.57
C LYS A 192 -25.13 -4.38 -3.42
N PHE A 193 -24.20 -4.09 -2.49
CA PHE A 193 -24.46 -3.22 -1.36
C PHE A 193 -24.81 -1.79 -1.81
N TRP A 194 -23.95 -1.14 -2.58
CA TRP A 194 -24.18 0.24 -3.00
C TRP A 194 -25.26 0.36 -4.07
N ALA A 195 -25.34 -0.58 -5.01
CA ALA A 195 -26.33 -0.56 -6.08
C ALA A 195 -27.78 -0.58 -5.59
N ARG A 196 -28.03 -1.22 -4.43
CA ARG A 196 -29.36 -1.23 -3.79
C ARG A 196 -29.82 0.17 -3.37
N LEU A 197 -28.89 1.09 -3.06
CA LEU A 197 -29.22 2.44 -2.64
C LEU A 197 -29.58 3.36 -3.81
N PHE A 198 -29.15 3.07 -5.03
CA PHE A 198 -29.34 3.94 -6.19
C PHE A 198 -30.83 4.22 -6.49
N PRO A 199 -31.70 3.20 -6.62
CA PRO A 199 -33.13 3.44 -6.84
C PRO A 199 -33.80 4.18 -5.68
N LEU A 200 -33.31 3.99 -4.44
CA LEU A 200 -33.86 4.66 -3.27
C LEU A 200 -33.45 6.13 -3.17
N CYS A 201 -32.17 6.42 -3.48
CA CYS A 201 -31.53 7.71 -3.27
C CYS A 201 -31.68 8.64 -4.48
N TYR A 202 -31.54 8.09 -5.69
CA TYR A 202 -31.49 8.83 -6.94
C TYR A 202 -32.69 8.55 -7.85
N GLY A 203 -33.49 7.52 -7.54
CA GLY A 203 -34.66 7.15 -8.36
C GLY A 203 -34.32 6.43 -9.66
N ARG A 204 -33.04 6.10 -9.88
CA ARG A 204 -32.52 5.41 -11.06
C ARG A 204 -31.66 4.23 -10.66
N THR A 205 -31.46 3.29 -11.58
CA THR A 205 -30.51 2.18 -11.37
C THR A 205 -29.07 2.65 -11.59
N VAL A 206 -28.10 1.90 -11.06
CA VAL A 206 -26.66 2.17 -11.31
C VAL A 206 -26.36 2.19 -12.81
N LYS A 207 -26.98 1.28 -13.57
CA LYS A 207 -26.78 1.17 -15.02
C LYS A 207 -27.24 2.43 -15.74
N GLU A 208 -28.49 2.84 -15.53
CA GLU A 208 -29.03 4.09 -16.10
C GLU A 208 -28.16 5.29 -15.74
N THR A 209 -27.75 5.38 -14.47
CA THR A 209 -26.95 6.49 -13.96
C THR A 209 -25.55 6.52 -14.56
N SER A 210 -24.96 5.36 -14.86
CA SER A 210 -23.64 5.27 -15.50
C SER A 210 -23.65 5.66 -16.98
N GLU A 211 -24.82 5.62 -17.63
CA GLU A 211 -25.02 5.91 -19.05
C GLU A 211 -25.42 7.37 -19.31
N MET A 212 -25.65 8.18 -18.26
CA MET A 212 -26.16 9.54 -18.40
C MET A 212 -25.14 10.57 -18.94
N PHE A 213 -23.83 10.27 -18.90
CA PHE A 213 -22.75 11.15 -19.37
C PHE A 213 -21.45 10.38 -19.67
#